data_AF-A0A240EA24-F1
#
_entry.id   AF-A0A240EA24-F1
#
_cell.length_a   1.000
_cell.length_b   1.000
_cell.length_c   1.000
_cell.angle_alpha   90.00
_cell.angle_beta   90.00
_cell.angle_gamma   90.00
#
_symmetry.space_group_name_H-M   'P 1'
#
loop_
_entity.id
_entity.type
_entity.pdbx_description
1 polymer ?
#
loop_
_entity_poly.entity_id
_entity_poly.type
_entity_poly.pdbx_seq_one_letter_code
_entity_poly.pdbx_strand_id
1 'polypeptide(L)'
;MLALTKEFAKNLKTEADLNDSSKTLKKLTVETALNAELTEYLGFDKNSTRVGKNVRNGYTTKCLLIQNNVICHATKKRKIFPTDDSVRKVVYLAIMAASKKWTMPIQNWKAAMNRFSIMFEERVTKYF
;
A
#
# COMPACT_ATOMS: atom_id res chain seq x y z
N MET A 1 2.20 -0.76 -24.67
CA MET A 1 3.15 -1.11 -23.59
C MET A 1 4.54 -0.53 -23.83
N LEU A 2 5.22 -0.86 -24.94
CA LEU A 2 6.60 -0.41 -25.23
C LEU A 2 6.80 1.12 -25.25
N ALA A 3 5.83 1.89 -25.75
CA ALA A 3 5.92 3.35 -25.81
C ALA A 3 5.86 4.02 -24.42
N LEU A 4 4.96 3.54 -23.54
CA LEU A 4 4.82 4.04 -22.18
C LEU A 4 6.06 3.73 -21.34
N THR A 5 6.62 2.53 -21.46
CA THR A 5 7.87 2.15 -20.80
C THR A 5 9.07 2.96 -21.30
N LYS A 6 9.06 3.38 -22.58
CA LYS A 6 10.12 4.22 -23.17
C LYS A 6 10.05 5.66 -22.65
N GLU A 7 8.86 6.24 -22.57
CA GLU A 7 8.65 7.57 -21.96
C GLU A 7 8.96 7.58 -20.46
N PHE A 8 8.63 6.50 -19.75
CA PHE A 8 8.95 6.35 -18.33
C PHE A 8 10.47 6.23 -18.10
N ALA A 9 11.16 5.43 -18.91
CA ALA A 9 12.60 5.22 -18.80
C ALA A 9 13.43 6.48 -19.12
N LYS A 10 12.94 7.37 -20.00
CA LYS A 10 13.64 8.63 -20.34
C LYS A 10 13.84 9.56 -19.14
N ASN A 11 12.98 9.46 -18.12
CA ASN A 11 13.02 10.31 -16.93
C ASN A 11 13.82 9.69 -15.76
N LEU A 12 14.30 8.44 -15.91
CA LEU A 12 15.03 7.72 -14.86
C LEU A 12 16.54 7.82 -15.12
N LYS A 13 17.20 8.85 -14.57
CA LYS A 13 18.65 9.06 -14.76
C LYS A 13 19.48 8.55 -13.59
N THR A 14 18.89 8.44 -12.39
CA THR A 14 19.59 8.04 -11.17
C THR A 14 18.78 7.06 -10.30
N GLU A 15 19.46 6.36 -9.39
CA GLU A 15 18.81 5.48 -8.40
C GLU A 15 17.81 6.24 -7.50
N ALA A 16 18.05 7.53 -7.26
CA ALA A 16 17.13 8.41 -6.53
C ALA A 16 15.81 8.60 -7.29
N ASP A 17 15.89 8.91 -8.59
CA ASP A 17 14.73 9.09 -9.46
C ASP A 17 13.87 7.83 -9.53
N LEU A 18 14.50 6.65 -9.51
CA LEU A 18 13.82 5.35 -9.50
C LEU A 18 13.06 5.13 -8.18
N ASN A 19 13.68 5.46 -7.05
CA ASN A 19 13.01 5.33 -5.75
C ASN A 19 11.84 6.31 -5.61
N ASP A 20 11.97 7.54 -6.11
CA ASP A 20 10.90 8.53 -6.08
C ASP A 20 9.77 8.20 -7.07
N SER A 21 10.11 7.63 -8.23
CA SER A 21 9.13 7.06 -9.14
C SER A 21 8.39 5.88 -8.51
N SER A 22 9.10 5.01 -7.79
CA SER A 22 8.48 3.90 -7.05
C SER A 22 7.52 4.38 -5.97
N LYS A 23 7.89 5.40 -5.20
CA LYS A 23 7.00 6.04 -4.21
C LYS A 23 5.78 6.66 -4.89
N THR A 24 5.98 7.36 -6.00
CA THR A 24 4.91 8.03 -6.77
C THR A 24 3.93 7.02 -7.34
N LEU A 25 4.42 5.94 -7.93
CA LEU A 25 3.59 4.84 -8.44
C LEU A 25 2.78 4.20 -7.31
N LYS A 26 3.42 3.88 -6.19
CA LYS A 26 2.74 3.30 -5.02
C LYS A 26 1.65 4.21 -4.48
N LYS A 27 1.95 5.51 -4.33
CA LYS A 27 0.96 6.51 -3.93
C LYS A 27 -0.21 6.54 -4.90
N LEU A 28 0.08 6.64 -6.20
CA LEU A 28 -0.95 6.67 -7.24
C LEU A 28 -1.83 5.42 -7.20
N THR A 29 -1.24 4.22 -7.10
CA THR A 29 -2.00 2.96 -7.03
C THR A 29 -2.95 2.92 -5.83
N VAL A 30 -2.50 3.35 -4.65
CA VAL A 30 -3.33 3.37 -3.45
C VAL A 30 -4.45 4.41 -3.59
N GLU A 31 -4.13 5.62 -4.06
CA GLU A 31 -5.12 6.67 -4.26
C GLU A 31 -6.14 6.29 -5.33
N THR A 32 -5.73 5.63 -6.42
CA THR A 32 -6.66 5.18 -7.47
C THR A 32 -7.59 4.07 -6.95
N ALA A 33 -7.05 3.11 -6.19
CA ALA A 33 -7.86 2.05 -5.58
C ALA A 33 -8.90 2.63 -4.60
N LEU A 34 -8.47 3.51 -3.67
CA LEU A 34 -9.39 4.16 -2.73
C LEU A 34 -10.43 5.03 -3.43
N ASN A 35 -10.06 5.73 -4.50
CA ASN A 35 -11.01 6.54 -5.26
C ASN A 35 -12.06 5.68 -5.96
N ALA A 36 -11.68 4.50 -6.47
CA ALA A 36 -12.61 3.54 -7.07
C ALA A 36 -13.58 2.97 -6.02
N GLU A 37 -13.08 2.57 -4.84
CA GLU A 37 -13.92 2.13 -3.72
C GLU A 37 -14.91 3.23 -3.26
N LEU A 38 -14.47 4.49 -3.22
CA LEU A 38 -15.34 5.62 -2.91
C LEU A 38 -16.41 5.85 -3.98
N THR A 39 -16.08 5.69 -5.26
CA THR A 39 -17.06 5.77 -6.35
C THR A 39 -18.09 4.65 -6.22
N GLU A 40 -17.66 3.42 -5.96
CA GLU A 40 -18.54 2.26 -5.79
C GLU A 40 -19.50 2.44 -4.61
N TYR A 41 -18.99 2.84 -3.44
CA TYR A 41 -19.80 3.05 -2.25
C TYR A 41 -20.83 4.17 -2.39
N LEU A 42 -20.46 5.27 -3.06
CA LEU A 42 -21.36 6.40 -3.27
C LEU A 42 -22.30 6.20 -4.47
N GLY A 43 -21.94 5.34 -5.41
CA GLY A 43 -22.68 5.11 -6.66
C GLY A 43 -22.58 6.26 -7.67
N PHE A 44 -21.67 7.21 -7.45
CA PHE A 44 -21.43 8.33 -8.37
C PHE A 44 -19.96 8.81 -8.32
N ASP A 45 -19.50 9.33 -9.46
CA ASP A 45 -18.14 9.80 -9.64
C ASP A 45 -17.88 11.18 -9.03
N LYS A 46 -16.59 11.53 -8.90
CA LYS A 46 -16.23 12.88 -8.46
C LYS A 46 -16.72 13.90 -9.49
N ASN A 47 -17.44 14.92 -9.01
CA ASN A 47 -18.06 16.00 -9.79
C ASN A 47 -19.23 15.59 -10.70
N SER A 48 -19.74 14.36 -10.61
CA SER A 48 -20.97 13.99 -11.29
C SER A 48 -22.21 14.41 -10.50
N THR A 49 -23.38 14.31 -11.12
CA THR A 49 -24.67 14.51 -10.44
C THR A 49 -24.78 13.59 -9.24
N ARG A 50 -25.15 14.16 -8.08
CA ARG A 50 -25.26 13.44 -6.82
C ARG A 50 -26.35 12.38 -6.90
N VAL A 51 -26.01 11.18 -6.46
CA VAL A 51 -26.96 10.08 -6.25
C VAL A 51 -26.98 9.74 -4.76
N GLY A 52 -28.13 9.94 -4.09
CA GLY A 52 -28.32 9.58 -2.69
C GLY A 52 -28.01 10.67 -1.65
N LYS A 53 -28.05 10.29 -0.36
CA LYS A 53 -27.93 11.23 0.78
C LYS A 53 -26.49 11.66 1.11
N ASN A 54 -25.49 10.86 0.82
CA ASN A 54 -24.10 11.12 1.20
C ASN A 54 -23.34 11.93 0.14
N VAL A 55 -22.31 12.68 0.56
CA VAL A 55 -21.44 13.47 -0.31
C VAL A 55 -19.96 13.29 0.06
N ARG A 56 -19.06 13.45 -0.91
CA ARG A 56 -17.61 13.47 -0.66
C ARG A 56 -17.27 14.73 0.14
N ASN A 57 -16.66 14.57 1.32
CA ASN A 57 -16.36 15.66 2.25
C ASN A 57 -14.85 15.93 2.36
N GLY A 58 -14.22 16.29 1.24
CA GLY A 58 -12.79 16.66 1.20
C GLY A 58 -11.81 15.49 1.25
N TYR A 59 -10.57 15.77 1.68
CA TYR A 59 -9.45 14.83 1.71
C TYR A 59 -8.69 14.93 3.04
N THR A 60 -8.08 13.83 3.47
CA THR A 60 -7.18 13.81 4.64
C THR A 60 -5.85 13.20 4.24
N THR A 61 -4.76 13.84 4.64
CA THR A 61 -3.42 13.31 4.45
C THR A 61 -3.12 12.22 5.48
N LYS A 62 -2.61 11.08 5.02
CA LYS A 62 -2.14 9.98 5.87
C LYS A 62 -0.74 9.57 5.40
N CYS A 63 0.17 9.37 6.36
CA CYS A 63 1.50 8.85 6.07
C CYS A 63 1.47 7.32 6.06
N LEU A 64 1.77 6.72 4.92
CA LEU A 64 1.87 5.26 4.77
C LEU A 64 3.34 4.83 4.83
N LEU A 65 3.68 3.99 5.81
CA LEU A 65 5.01 3.37 5.89
C LEU A 65 5.04 2.12 5.03
N ILE A 66 5.41 2.28 3.76
CA ILE A 66 5.61 1.13 2.87
C ILE A 66 6.97 0.49 3.22
N GLN A 67 6.99 -0.84 3.39
CA GLN A 67 8.08 -1.71 3.89
C GLN A 67 9.51 -1.41 3.38
N ASN A 68 9.65 -0.63 2.30
CA ASN A 68 10.91 -0.13 1.81
C ASN A 68 11.78 0.50 2.91
N ASN A 69 11.23 1.17 3.93
CA ASN A 69 12.09 1.76 4.96
C ASN A 69 12.77 0.71 5.86
N VAL A 70 12.07 -0.38 6.20
CA VAL A 70 12.64 -1.48 7.02
C VAL A 70 13.72 -2.22 6.25
N ILE A 71 13.44 -2.57 4.99
CA ILE A 71 14.39 -3.30 4.15
C ILE A 71 15.56 -2.40 3.75
N CYS A 72 15.34 -1.16 3.33
CA CYS A 72 16.41 -0.22 3.01
C CYS A 72 17.28 0.12 4.24
N HIS A 73 16.72 0.14 5.44
CA HIS A 73 17.52 0.30 6.66
C HIS A 73 18.37 -0.94 6.94
N ALA A 74 17.83 -2.14 6.73
CA ALA A 74 18.56 -3.40 6.91
C ALA A 74 19.67 -3.60 5.86
N THR A 75 19.48 -3.13 4.63
CA THR A 75 20.44 -3.27 3.53
C THR A 75 21.38 -2.07 3.37
N LYS A 76 21.16 -0.95 4.07
CA LYS A 76 21.98 0.27 3.98
C LYS A 76 23.48 0.04 4.21
N LYS A 77 23.85 -0.89 5.09
CA LYS A 77 25.25 -1.25 5.39
C LYS A 77 25.84 -2.30 4.45
N ARG A 78 25.01 -3.03 3.69
CA ARG A 78 25.44 -4.13 2.81
C ARG A 78 24.87 -3.92 1.41
N LYS A 79 25.69 -3.32 0.54
CA LYS A 79 25.31 -3.00 -0.86
C LYS A 79 25.50 -4.16 -1.84
N ILE A 80 26.35 -5.13 -1.52
CA ILE A 80 26.64 -6.29 -2.37
C ILE A 80 26.40 -7.56 -1.56
N PHE A 81 25.68 -8.51 -2.14
CA PHE A 81 25.36 -9.79 -1.53
C PHE A 81 25.97 -10.94 -2.36
N PRO A 82 26.66 -11.91 -1.72
CA PRO A 82 27.31 -13.00 -2.44
C PRO A 82 26.36 -14.02 -3.09
N THR A 83 25.14 -14.19 -2.53
CA THR A 83 24.19 -15.25 -2.96
C THR A 83 22.75 -14.82 -2.67
N ASP A 84 21.76 -15.27 -3.46
CA ASP A 84 20.34 -14.93 -3.27
C ASP A 84 19.82 -15.32 -1.88
N ASP A 85 20.23 -16.47 -1.35
CA ASP A 85 19.85 -16.92 0.00
C ASP A 85 20.30 -15.96 1.11
N SER A 86 21.44 -15.29 0.90
CA SER A 86 21.92 -14.29 1.85
C SER A 86 21.03 -13.03 1.86
N VAL A 87 20.47 -12.66 0.70
CA VAL A 87 19.49 -11.57 0.57
C VAL A 87 18.19 -11.96 1.28
N ARG A 88 17.66 -13.15 1.00
CA ARG A 88 16.44 -13.67 1.62
C ARG A 88 16.53 -13.66 3.14
N LYS A 89 17.66 -14.11 3.69
CA LYS A 89 17.91 -14.15 5.13
C LYS A 89 17.91 -12.76 5.76
N VAL A 90 18.51 -11.76 5.09
CA VAL A 90 18.53 -10.38 5.59
C VAL A 90 17.14 -9.75 5.57
N VAL A 91 16.38 -9.96 4.49
CA VAL A 91 14.99 -9.48 4.37
C VAL A 91 14.10 -10.13 5.44
N TYR A 92 14.21 -11.44 5.61
CA TYR A 92 13.48 -12.19 6.63
C TYR A 92 13.75 -11.63 8.04
N LEU A 93 15.02 -11.47 8.41
CA LEU A 93 15.39 -10.93 9.72
C LEU A 93 14.91 -9.49 9.94
N ALA A 94 14.94 -8.65 8.90
CA ALA A 94 14.46 -7.28 8.96
C ALA A 94 12.94 -7.23 9.22
N ILE A 95 12.17 -8.08 8.52
CA ILE A 95 10.72 -8.20 8.70
C ILE A 95 10.40 -8.76 10.09
N MET A 96 11.09 -9.80 10.54
CA MET A 96 10.90 -10.37 11.88
C MET A 96 11.18 -9.34 12.99
N ALA A 97 12.25 -8.56 12.85
CA ALA A 97 12.58 -7.49 13.79
C ALA A 97 11.55 -6.35 13.79
N ALA A 98 10.98 -6.02 12.62
CA ALA A 98 9.90 -5.04 12.52
C ALA A 98 8.58 -5.56 13.09
N SER A 99 8.22 -6.80 12.78
CA SER A 99 7.01 -7.48 13.28
C SER A 99 7.00 -7.56 14.80
N LYS A 100 8.15 -7.82 15.44
CA LYS A 100 8.27 -7.81 16.91
C LYS A 100 7.91 -6.46 17.56
N LYS A 101 8.04 -5.34 16.81
CA LYS A 101 7.66 -4.00 17.30
C LYS A 101 6.19 -3.68 17.09
N TRP A 102 5.46 -4.49 16.33
CA TRP A 102 4.02 -4.31 16.08
C TRP A 102 3.21 -5.02 17.18
N THR A 103 3.38 -4.56 18.40
CA THR A 103 2.69 -5.09 19.59
C THR A 103 1.35 -4.40 19.85
N MET A 104 1.07 -3.31 19.16
CA MET A 104 -0.14 -2.53 19.40
C MET A 104 -1.37 -3.30 18.91
N PRO A 105 -2.36 -3.57 19.78
CA PRO A 105 -3.60 -4.19 19.36
C PRO A 105 -4.34 -3.28 18.38
N ILE A 106 -4.93 -3.89 17.35
CA ILE A 106 -5.72 -3.15 16.36
C ILE A 106 -6.93 -2.55 17.06
N GLN A 107 -7.00 -1.22 17.08
CA GLN A 107 -8.07 -0.47 17.73
C GLN A 107 -9.43 -0.82 17.09
N ASN A 108 -10.45 -1.05 17.93
CA ASN A 108 -11.82 -1.35 17.50
C ASN A 108 -11.96 -2.58 16.58
N TRP A 109 -11.01 -3.53 16.61
CA TRP A 109 -11.02 -4.72 15.73
C TRP A 109 -12.32 -5.53 15.81
N LYS A 110 -12.91 -5.66 17.00
CA LYS A 110 -14.17 -6.39 17.19
C LYS A 110 -15.34 -5.75 16.42
N ALA A 111 -15.44 -4.43 16.45
CA ALA A 111 -16.48 -3.71 15.72
C ALA A 111 -16.24 -3.78 14.19
N ALA A 112 -14.98 -3.68 13.76
CA ALA A 112 -14.60 -3.85 12.36
C ALA A 112 -14.93 -5.26 11.85
N MET A 113 -14.63 -6.30 12.65
CA MET A 113 -14.89 -7.70 12.30
C MET A 113 -16.38 -8.00 12.13
N ASN A 114 -17.23 -7.46 13.00
CA ASN A 114 -18.68 -7.57 12.86
C ASN A 114 -19.15 -6.97 11.52
N ARG A 115 -18.55 -5.85 11.12
CA ARG A 115 -18.90 -5.16 9.87
C ARG A 115 -18.39 -5.90 8.64
N PHE A 116 -17.20 -6.49 8.70
CA PHE A 116 -16.68 -7.36 7.65
C PHE A 116 -17.47 -8.65 7.51
N SER A 117 -17.93 -9.22 8.62
CA SER A 117 -18.79 -10.40 8.61
C SER A 117 -20.08 -10.12 7.83
N ILE A 118 -20.71 -8.97 8.04
CA ILE A 118 -21.93 -8.57 7.31
C ILE A 118 -21.66 -8.26 5.83
N MET A 119 -20.54 -7.62 5.50
CA MET A 119 -20.23 -7.22 4.11
C MET A 119 -19.69 -8.38 3.25
N PHE A 120 -19.06 -9.38 3.86
CA PHE A 120 -18.32 -10.44 3.15
C PHE A 120 -18.55 -11.83 3.78
N GLU A 121 -19.80 -12.16 4.11
CA GLU A 121 -20.21 -13.37 4.85
C GLU A 121 -19.52 -14.67 4.38
N GLU A 122 -19.46 -14.91 3.06
CA GLU A 122 -18.90 -16.15 2.49
C GLU A 122 -17.36 -16.23 2.56
N ARG A 123 -16.65 -15.10 2.70
CA ARG A 123 -15.17 -15.08 2.69
C ARG A 123 -14.56 -15.21 4.07
N VAL A 124 -15.27 -14.72 5.09
CA VAL A 124 -14.75 -14.66 6.47
C VAL A 124 -14.96 -15.98 7.20
N THR A 125 -16.08 -16.67 6.96
CA THR A 125 -16.44 -17.95 7.59
C THR A 125 -15.50 -19.12 7.28
N LYS A 126 -14.66 -19.01 6.24
CA LYS A 126 -13.72 -20.08 5.88
C LYS A 126 -12.48 -20.18 6.79
N TYR A 127 -12.14 -19.11 7.51
CA TYR A 127 -10.87 -18.99 8.24
C TYR A 127 -11.04 -18.76 9.75
N PHE A 128 -12.28 -18.79 10.23
CA PHE A 128 -12.68 -18.71 11.64
C PHE A 128 -13.61 -19.87 11.96
#